data_AF-A0A2T6E004-F1
#
_entry.id   AF-A0A2T6E004-F1
#
_cell.length_a   1.000
_cell.length_b   1.000
_cell.length_c   1.000
_cell.angle_alpha   90.00
_cell.angle_beta   90.00
_cell.angle_gamma   90.00
#
_symmetry.space_group_name_H-M   'P 1'
#
loop_
_entity.id
_entity.type
_entity.pdbx_description
1 polymer ?
#
loop_
_entity_poly.entity_id
_entity_poly.type
_entity_poly.pdbx_seq_one_letter_code
_entity_poly.pdbx_strand_id
1 'polypeptide(L)'
;MMKGTRLPRSSPALAASLLAMLLTSALLVSGASADEKPRPVSTYSVSPEIQAEAPTRTASEARRSPVTTHRLEYYKLAEPYIVHHPFPQARITRTHGLRPTVFSQQEMNTHAQRAFEQWVEHWITTSDCPAGAVRPHMGPGPGLLFYSEPYGTISEFVGWGMLLTVLMDNDQNRSKGLFNSLDAYRKAHLNEYGFMMSTINYHKPMNAWHRDAATEADENMAMGLLLAHYQWGSDGAVNYLAEAKQLINALSRHLVERPAYALKPAVTWGGSEAVDPAYYDSIYYPLWYNLTGDSTWTKLDENYRTLVAYFVNRYGTGLVPEWCKADGTESRGGGNALGADSYFYGWDAHQVSTKWAIHYAWYGRTKTPVFADAADTFAAWVKREAKGDLTRLTNAYTLDGIPRGTYSRLPGMVGMMGLSGIASPQNQDLVNDAYRYLLTLDATQSYSWGSASAKLRDLLVYSGNFVNFTDLDR
;
A
#
# COMPACT_ATOMS: atom_id res chain seq x y z
N MET A 1 58.38 -58.56 -3.24
CA MET A 1 59.12 -57.92 -4.34
C MET A 1 58.18 -56.88 -4.97
N MET A 2 58.30 -55.58 -4.64
CA MET A 2 59.18 -54.57 -5.31
C MET A 2 58.73 -54.32 -6.77
N LYS A 3 58.37 -53.13 -7.27
CA LYS A 3 58.65 -51.68 -7.02
C LYS A 3 57.42 -50.87 -7.55
N GLY A 4 57.07 -49.63 -7.19
CA GLY A 4 57.75 -48.52 -6.54
C GLY A 4 58.05 -47.38 -7.53
N THR A 5 57.28 -46.27 -7.49
CA THR A 5 57.65 -44.87 -7.88
C THR A 5 56.47 -43.93 -7.57
N ARG A 6 56.43 -43.25 -6.41
CA ARG A 6 56.88 -41.87 -6.08
C ARG A 6 56.24 -40.72 -6.85
N LEU A 7 55.46 -39.95 -6.08
CA LEU A 7 55.05 -38.55 -6.24
C LEU A 7 56.25 -37.58 -6.37
N PRO A 8 56.06 -36.42 -7.01
CA PRO A 8 56.66 -35.16 -6.58
C PRO A 8 55.64 -34.24 -5.90
N ARG A 9 56.11 -33.56 -4.85
CA ARG A 9 55.48 -32.46 -4.12
C ARG A 9 55.88 -31.11 -4.74
N SER A 10 54.90 -30.21 -4.82
CA SER A 10 54.91 -28.75 -4.57
C SER A 10 53.76 -28.16 -5.40
N SER A 11 52.94 -27.18 -5.03
CA SER A 11 52.58 -26.42 -3.83
C SER A 11 51.38 -25.56 -4.31
N PRO A 12 50.29 -25.36 -3.54
CA PRO A 12 49.10 -24.69 -4.05
C PRO A 12 49.24 -23.16 -3.94
N ALA A 13 48.91 -22.45 -5.02
CA ALA A 13 48.72 -21.00 -5.03
C ALA A 13 47.28 -20.69 -5.45
N LEU A 14 46.70 -19.68 -4.78
CA LEU A 14 45.37 -19.07 -4.96
C LEU A 14 44.19 -19.73 -4.22
N ALA A 15 44.33 -19.78 -2.90
CA ALA A 15 43.22 -19.63 -1.96
C ALA A 15 43.71 -18.74 -0.80
N ALA A 16 43.48 -17.41 -0.86
CA ALA A 16 43.45 -16.48 0.28
C ALA A 16 43.38 -15.01 -0.19
N SER A 17 42.25 -14.35 0.08
CA SER A 17 42.02 -12.93 0.41
C SER A 17 40.49 -12.76 0.43
N LEU A 18 39.76 -12.46 1.51
CA LEU A 18 40.06 -11.78 2.76
C LEU A 18 39.35 -12.48 3.94
N LEU A 19 40.11 -12.90 4.95
CA LEU A 19 39.65 -13.01 6.32
C LEU A 19 40.85 -12.75 7.24
N ALA A 20 41.05 -11.50 7.64
CA ALA A 20 41.90 -11.13 8.75
C ALA A 20 41.56 -9.71 9.22
N MET A 21 40.83 -9.62 10.34
CA MET A 21 41.25 -8.79 11.49
C MET A 21 40.35 -9.12 12.69
N LEU A 22 40.71 -10.19 13.40
CA LEU A 22 40.39 -10.39 14.80
C LEU A 22 41.64 -10.98 15.48
N LEU A 23 42.12 -10.23 16.49
CA LEU A 23 42.91 -10.63 17.66
C LEU A 23 44.42 -10.92 17.54
N THR A 24 45.24 -10.02 18.10
CA THR A 24 46.11 -10.26 19.28
C THR A 24 46.72 -8.91 19.71
N SER A 25 46.64 -8.48 20.96
CA SER A 25 47.59 -8.91 22.01
C SER A 25 47.04 -8.60 23.41
N ALA A 26 47.19 -9.58 24.31
CA ALA A 26 46.97 -9.47 25.75
C ALA A 26 48.31 -9.22 26.47
N LEU A 27 48.28 -8.61 27.66
CA LEU A 27 49.20 -8.96 28.78
C LEU A 27 48.68 -8.43 30.12
N LEU A 28 48.96 -9.23 31.15
CA LEU A 28 48.41 -9.25 32.50
C LEU A 28 48.92 -8.10 33.40
N VAL A 29 48.21 -7.82 34.50
CA VAL A 29 48.69 -8.03 35.90
C VAL A 29 47.59 -7.66 36.92
N SER A 30 47.64 -8.39 38.03
CA SER A 30 46.80 -8.53 39.22
C SER A 30 46.33 -7.28 39.98
N GLY A 31 45.26 -7.46 40.76
CA GLY A 31 45.22 -7.02 42.18
C GLY A 31 44.14 -6.01 42.58
N ALA A 32 43.13 -6.50 43.31
CA ALA A 32 42.39 -5.88 44.43
C ALA A 32 41.85 -4.43 44.38
N SER A 33 40.63 -4.31 44.95
CA SER A 33 40.08 -3.22 45.78
C SER A 33 39.24 -2.09 45.13
N ALA A 34 37.95 -2.13 45.49
CA ALA A 34 37.04 -1.06 45.94
C ALA A 34 36.68 0.14 45.03
N ASP A 35 35.35 0.35 44.93
CA ASP A 35 34.59 1.59 44.71
C ASP A 35 35.01 2.55 43.59
N GLU A 36 34.23 2.61 42.50
CA GLU A 36 33.90 3.91 41.87
C GLU A 36 32.65 3.87 40.98
N LYS A 37 31.88 4.95 41.04
CA LYS A 37 30.53 5.20 40.49
C LYS A 37 30.42 5.08 38.95
N PRO A 38 29.22 4.83 38.39
CA PRO A 38 29.02 4.77 36.94
C PRO A 38 29.21 6.15 36.28
N ARG A 39 30.01 6.20 35.21
CA ARG A 39 30.17 7.36 34.31
C ARG A 39 29.08 7.40 33.23
N PRO A 40 28.68 8.59 32.76
CA PRO A 40 27.46 8.79 31.98
C PRO A 40 27.59 8.37 30.51
N VAL A 41 26.45 7.93 29.98
CA VAL A 41 26.22 7.68 28.55
C VAL A 41 26.32 9.00 27.78
N SER A 42 27.12 9.00 26.71
CA SER A 42 27.27 10.12 25.79
C SER A 42 25.93 10.45 25.13
N THR A 43 25.43 11.65 25.40
CA THR A 43 24.30 12.28 24.73
C THR A 43 24.76 12.78 23.36
N TYR A 44 24.21 12.23 22.27
CA TYR A 44 24.25 12.90 20.98
C TYR A 44 23.27 14.07 20.99
N SER A 45 23.81 15.25 20.73
CA SER A 45 23.12 16.53 20.64
C SER A 45 22.13 16.55 19.47
N VAL A 46 20.85 16.71 19.80
CA VAL A 46 19.78 17.07 18.87
C VAL A 46 19.72 18.61 18.81
N SER A 47 19.86 19.19 17.62
CA SER A 47 19.52 20.61 17.41
C SER A 47 18.00 20.79 17.43
N PRO A 48 17.48 21.87 18.06
CA PRO A 48 16.08 21.94 18.48
C PRO A 48 15.14 22.57 17.45
N GLU A 49 13.84 22.34 17.70
CA GLU A 49 12.67 23.13 17.28
C GLU A 49 12.11 22.96 15.85
N ILE A 50 11.14 22.05 15.73
CA ILE A 50 9.91 22.32 14.97
C ILE A 50 8.77 22.31 15.99
N GLN A 51 8.56 23.47 16.63
CA GLN A 51 7.29 23.74 17.30
C GLN A 51 6.28 24.13 16.23
N ALA A 52 5.17 23.40 16.18
CA ALA A 52 4.02 23.77 15.37
C ALA A 52 3.38 25.04 15.97
N GLU A 53 3.62 26.21 15.36
CA GLU A 53 2.84 27.39 15.64
C GLU A 53 1.45 27.28 15.00
N ALA A 54 0.43 27.53 15.81
CA ALA A 54 -0.96 27.63 15.37
C ALA A 54 -1.14 28.86 14.45
N PRO A 55 -1.90 28.77 13.34
CA PRO A 55 -2.03 29.90 12.44
C PRO A 55 -2.89 31.00 13.08
N THR A 56 -2.25 32.14 13.33
CA THR A 56 -2.90 33.40 13.66
C THR A 56 -3.70 33.91 12.47
N ARG A 57 -4.99 34.13 12.69
CA ARG A 57 -5.92 34.78 11.76
C ARG A 57 -5.46 36.21 11.48
N THR A 58 -5.04 36.49 10.25
CA THR A 58 -5.17 37.82 9.66
C THR A 58 -5.81 37.68 8.28
N ALA A 59 -6.95 38.34 8.13
CA ALA A 59 -7.65 38.45 6.87
C ALA A 59 -6.84 39.35 5.94
N SER A 60 -6.33 38.78 4.86
CA SER A 60 -6.05 39.54 3.65
C SER A 60 -6.54 38.74 2.47
N GLU A 61 -7.35 39.40 1.64
CA GLU A 61 -7.99 38.91 0.43
C GLU A 61 -6.99 38.17 -0.47
N ALA A 62 -6.95 36.84 -0.35
CA ALA A 62 -6.35 36.00 -1.36
C ALA A 62 -7.21 36.12 -2.61
N ARG A 63 -6.72 36.89 -3.59
CA ARG A 63 -7.16 36.79 -4.98
C ARG A 63 -7.14 35.30 -5.34
N ARG A 64 -8.33 34.70 -5.45
CA ARG A 64 -8.51 33.40 -6.08
C ARG A 64 -7.98 33.50 -7.50
N SER A 65 -6.75 33.05 -7.71
CA SER A 65 -6.27 32.75 -9.05
C SER A 65 -7.10 31.57 -9.56
N PRO A 66 -7.65 31.63 -10.78
CA PRO A 66 -8.38 30.51 -11.34
C PRO A 66 -7.39 29.36 -11.56
N VAL A 67 -7.67 28.21 -10.93
CA VAL A 67 -7.00 26.94 -11.22
C VAL A 67 -7.47 26.51 -12.61
N THR A 68 -6.66 26.80 -13.63
CA THR A 68 -6.82 26.34 -15.02
C THR A 68 -5.39 26.33 -15.60
N THR A 69 -4.73 25.22 -15.93
CA THR A 69 -5.19 24.13 -16.82
C THR A 69 -4.41 22.81 -16.61
N HIS A 70 -5.15 21.82 -16.11
CA HIS A 70 -5.21 20.39 -16.50
C HIS A 70 -3.96 19.67 -17.06
N ARG A 71 -3.07 19.16 -16.19
CA ARG A 71 -2.08 18.14 -16.61
C ARG A 71 -2.71 16.93 -17.31
N LEU A 72 -3.98 16.62 -16.97
CA LEU A 72 -4.76 15.57 -17.63
C LEU A 72 -4.85 15.73 -19.15
N GLU A 73 -4.89 16.95 -19.69
CA GLU A 73 -4.97 17.18 -21.14
C GLU A 73 -3.74 16.63 -21.88
N TYR A 74 -2.55 16.63 -21.25
CA TYR A 74 -1.33 16.08 -21.85
C TYR A 74 -1.40 14.56 -22.06
N TYR A 75 -2.28 13.89 -21.33
CA TYR A 75 -2.40 12.44 -21.35
C TYR A 75 -3.61 11.95 -22.15
N LYS A 76 -4.40 12.85 -22.75
CA LYS A 76 -5.52 12.46 -23.59
C LYS A 76 -5.00 11.87 -24.90
N LEU A 77 -5.55 10.72 -25.27
CA LEU A 77 -5.29 10.12 -26.58
C LEU A 77 -5.94 10.99 -27.66
N ALA A 78 -5.23 11.15 -28.78
CA ALA A 78 -5.76 11.87 -29.95
C ALA A 78 -6.99 11.14 -30.53
N GLU A 79 -6.93 9.82 -30.59
CA GLU A 79 -8.02 9.00 -31.10
C GLU A 79 -9.13 8.80 -30.06
N PRO A 80 -10.41 8.96 -30.45
CA PRO A 80 -11.51 8.73 -29.55
C PRO A 80 -11.63 7.23 -29.19
N TYR A 81 -11.98 6.96 -27.94
CA TYR A 81 -12.37 5.65 -27.43
C TYR A 81 -13.67 5.75 -26.64
N ILE A 82 -14.35 4.61 -26.47
CA ILE A 82 -15.58 4.49 -25.68
C ILE A 82 -15.20 4.34 -24.21
N VAL A 83 -15.96 5.00 -23.33
CA VAL A 83 -15.87 4.87 -21.87
C VAL A 83 -17.10 4.11 -21.40
N HIS A 84 -16.94 2.84 -21.04
CA HIS A 84 -18.09 1.98 -20.72
C HIS A 84 -18.67 2.26 -19.33
N HIS A 85 -17.83 2.53 -18.32
CA HIS A 85 -18.26 2.79 -16.94
C HIS A 85 -17.76 4.15 -16.44
N PRO A 86 -18.28 5.27 -16.97
CA PRO A 86 -17.73 6.60 -16.69
C PRO A 86 -17.94 7.01 -15.22
N PHE A 87 -16.92 7.61 -14.62
CA PHE A 87 -17.04 8.28 -13.33
C PHE A 87 -17.99 9.49 -13.43
N PRO A 88 -18.92 9.68 -12.48
CA PRO A 88 -19.13 8.91 -11.24
C PRO A 88 -20.07 7.70 -11.39
N GLN A 89 -19.63 6.54 -10.88
CA GLN A 89 -20.37 5.27 -10.97
C GLN A 89 -21.37 5.03 -9.82
N ALA A 90 -21.36 5.85 -8.78
CA ALA A 90 -22.17 5.66 -7.56
C ALA A 90 -23.70 5.59 -7.77
N ARG A 91 -24.20 5.96 -8.96
CA ARG A 91 -25.61 5.87 -9.38
C ARG A 91 -25.96 4.61 -10.18
N ILE A 92 -24.98 3.96 -10.79
CA ILE A 92 -25.17 2.77 -11.63
C ILE A 92 -24.83 1.48 -10.89
N THR A 93 -24.15 1.57 -9.74
CA THR A 93 -23.75 0.40 -8.95
C THR A 93 -24.57 0.29 -7.66
N ARG A 94 -25.14 -0.88 -7.40
CA ARG A 94 -25.64 -1.23 -6.06
C ARG A 94 -24.44 -1.60 -5.18
N THR A 95 -23.92 -0.64 -4.43
CA THR A 95 -22.95 -0.92 -3.36
C THR A 95 -23.67 -1.14 -2.04
N HIS A 96 -23.18 -2.08 -1.25
CA HIS A 96 -23.65 -2.29 0.12
C HIS A 96 -23.03 -1.26 1.07
N GLY A 97 -23.72 -1.01 2.19
CA GLY A 97 -23.17 -0.25 3.32
C GLY A 97 -23.50 1.22 3.33
N LEU A 98 -23.00 1.87 4.37
CA LEU A 98 -23.22 3.29 4.60
C LEU A 98 -22.42 4.15 3.63
N ARG A 99 -22.99 5.30 3.29
CA ARG A 99 -22.30 6.43 2.69
C ARG A 99 -22.37 7.62 3.65
N PRO A 100 -21.46 8.60 3.57
CA PRO A 100 -21.62 9.84 4.31
C PRO A 100 -22.97 10.50 4.00
N THR A 101 -23.69 10.91 5.03
CA THR A 101 -25.00 11.59 4.92
C THR A 101 -24.90 13.11 5.07
N VAL A 102 -23.69 13.60 5.33
CA VAL A 102 -23.38 15.01 5.62
C VAL A 102 -23.00 15.82 4.38
N PHE A 103 -22.92 15.15 3.23
CA PHE A 103 -22.74 15.73 1.91
C PHE A 103 -23.68 15.04 0.93
N SER A 104 -24.13 15.77 -0.09
CA SER A 104 -24.82 15.17 -1.23
C SER A 104 -23.86 14.29 -2.04
N GLN A 105 -24.42 13.34 -2.81
CA GLN A 105 -23.63 12.52 -3.71
C GLN A 105 -22.82 13.36 -4.72
N GLN A 106 -23.37 14.48 -5.19
CA GLN A 106 -22.68 15.33 -6.15
C GLN A 106 -21.47 16.06 -5.52
N GLU A 107 -21.58 16.49 -4.26
CA GLU A 107 -20.43 17.04 -3.53
C GLU A 107 -19.37 15.98 -3.32
N MET A 108 -19.75 14.76 -2.93
CA MET A 108 -18.79 13.66 -2.77
C MET A 108 -18.06 13.31 -4.08
N ASN A 109 -18.78 13.30 -5.21
CA ASN A 109 -18.19 13.10 -6.52
C ASN A 109 -17.22 14.25 -6.88
N THR A 110 -17.58 15.49 -6.53
CA THR A 110 -16.72 16.67 -6.74
C THR A 110 -15.44 16.59 -5.90
N HIS A 111 -15.52 16.09 -4.67
CA HIS A 111 -14.35 15.89 -3.82
C HIS A 111 -13.39 14.86 -4.41
N ALA A 112 -13.90 13.72 -4.91
CA ALA A 112 -13.08 12.70 -5.56
C ALA A 112 -12.46 13.20 -6.88
N GLN A 113 -13.24 13.89 -7.72
CA GLN A 113 -12.73 14.52 -8.94
C GLN A 113 -11.59 15.49 -8.65
N ARG A 114 -11.75 16.37 -7.67
CA ARG A 114 -10.69 17.31 -7.26
C ARG A 114 -9.45 16.58 -6.73
N ALA A 115 -9.63 15.53 -5.94
CA ALA A 115 -8.51 14.74 -5.43
C ALA A 115 -7.72 14.07 -6.57
N PHE A 116 -8.41 13.58 -7.61
CA PHE A 116 -7.77 13.02 -8.80
C PHE A 116 -7.00 14.08 -9.61
N GLU A 117 -7.60 15.24 -9.86
CA GLU A 117 -6.93 16.35 -10.56
C GLU A 117 -5.66 16.80 -9.80
N GLN A 118 -5.77 17.00 -8.48
CA GLN A 118 -4.62 17.33 -7.63
C GLN A 118 -3.56 16.24 -7.67
N TRP A 119 -3.99 14.98 -7.66
CA TRP A 119 -3.08 13.85 -7.71
C TRP A 119 -2.27 13.84 -9.02
N VAL A 120 -2.95 13.94 -10.17
CA VAL A 120 -2.27 14.00 -11.47
C VAL A 120 -1.34 15.20 -11.58
N GLU A 121 -1.76 16.36 -11.09
CA GLU A 121 -1.00 17.60 -11.20
C GLU A 121 0.31 17.59 -10.38
N HIS A 122 0.25 17.09 -9.15
CA HIS A 122 1.34 17.22 -8.17
C HIS A 122 2.27 16.02 -8.13
N TRP A 123 1.80 14.85 -8.59
CA TRP A 123 2.45 13.59 -8.26
C TRP A 123 2.85 12.75 -9.47
N ILE A 124 2.35 13.06 -10.67
CA ILE A 124 2.72 12.36 -11.90
C ILE A 124 3.78 13.14 -12.66
N THR A 125 4.85 12.49 -13.09
CA THR A 125 5.95 13.11 -13.85
C THR A 125 6.42 12.26 -15.02
N THR A 126 7.04 12.92 -16.00
CA THR A 126 7.78 12.29 -17.11
C THR A 126 9.29 12.22 -16.85
N SER A 127 9.78 12.85 -15.77
CA SER A 127 11.20 12.78 -15.40
C SER A 127 11.63 11.34 -15.18
N ASP A 128 12.83 10.99 -15.63
CA ASP A 128 13.42 9.65 -15.46
C ASP A 128 12.53 8.50 -15.98
N CYS A 129 11.67 8.80 -16.97
CA CYS A 129 10.82 7.84 -17.63
C CYS A 129 11.34 7.51 -19.04
N PRO A 130 11.18 6.26 -19.49
CA PRO A 130 11.25 5.93 -20.92
C PRO A 130 10.27 6.77 -21.74
N ALA A 131 10.50 6.87 -23.05
CA ALA A 131 9.59 7.57 -23.95
C ALA A 131 8.16 7.01 -23.86
N GLY A 132 7.17 7.89 -23.72
CA GLY A 132 5.75 7.53 -23.60
C GLY A 132 5.30 7.04 -22.22
N ALA A 133 6.23 6.90 -21.27
CA ALA A 133 5.93 6.48 -19.91
C ALA A 133 5.81 7.68 -18.96
N VAL A 134 5.02 7.51 -17.90
CA VAL A 134 4.95 8.44 -16.75
C VAL A 134 4.99 7.66 -15.46
N ARG A 135 5.40 8.33 -14.38
CA ARG A 135 5.49 7.70 -13.07
C ARG A 135 4.95 8.59 -11.96
N PRO A 136 4.44 7.99 -10.88
CA PRO A 136 4.28 8.68 -9.62
C PRO A 136 5.64 8.97 -8.96
N HIS A 137 5.82 10.11 -8.30
CA HIS A 137 7.03 10.42 -7.54
C HIS A 137 6.76 10.69 -6.06
N MET A 138 7.72 10.37 -5.18
CA MET A 138 7.62 10.62 -3.73
C MET A 138 7.76 12.10 -3.32
N GLY A 139 8.17 12.99 -4.22
CA GLY A 139 8.41 14.41 -3.90
C GLY A 139 9.78 14.67 -3.26
N PRO A 140 10.05 15.93 -2.84
CA PRO A 140 11.37 16.33 -2.34
C PRO A 140 11.64 15.87 -0.91
N GLY A 141 12.65 15.01 -0.76
CA GLY A 141 13.56 14.86 0.40
C GLY A 141 13.94 13.41 0.68
N PRO A 142 14.27 12.94 1.91
CA PRO A 142 15.08 11.73 2.10
C PRO A 142 14.39 10.39 1.70
N GLY A 143 13.23 10.49 1.06
CA GLY A 143 12.25 9.45 0.77
C GLY A 143 11.68 8.80 2.03
N LEU A 144 10.75 7.86 1.86
CA LEU A 144 10.21 7.07 2.98
C LEU A 144 11.36 6.27 3.62
N LEU A 145 11.22 5.83 4.88
CA LEU A 145 12.29 5.31 5.77
C LEU A 145 13.34 4.35 5.14
N PHE A 146 13.01 3.65 4.05
CA PHE A 146 13.88 2.71 3.32
C PHE A 146 14.25 3.16 1.89
N TYR A 147 13.59 4.20 1.41
CA TYR A 147 13.67 4.70 0.06
C TYR A 147 14.53 5.95 0.06
N SER A 148 15.82 5.78 -0.18
CA SER A 148 16.75 6.89 0.04
C SER A 148 16.75 7.96 -1.06
N GLU A 149 15.93 7.81 -2.11
CA GLU A 149 15.95 8.70 -3.28
C GLU A 149 14.80 9.73 -3.26
N PRO A 150 15.12 11.04 -3.16
CA PRO A 150 14.16 12.09 -3.43
C PRO A 150 13.53 11.87 -4.80
N TYR A 151 12.21 12.04 -4.90
CA TYR A 151 11.47 11.79 -6.14
C TYR A 151 11.60 10.38 -6.71
N GLY A 152 12.05 9.38 -5.95
CA GLY A 152 11.98 7.98 -6.38
C GLY A 152 10.54 7.50 -6.60
N THR A 153 10.42 6.28 -7.12
CA THR A 153 9.12 5.63 -7.38
C THR A 153 9.13 4.24 -6.77
N ILE A 154 8.04 3.88 -6.09
CA ILE A 154 7.80 2.52 -5.60
C ILE A 154 6.68 1.88 -6.40
N SER A 155 6.70 0.56 -6.54
CA SER A 155 5.71 -0.15 -7.36
C SER A 155 4.29 0.01 -6.81
N GLU A 156 4.10 0.05 -5.49
CA GLU A 156 2.80 0.28 -4.84
C GLU A 156 2.14 1.53 -5.42
N PHE A 157 2.95 2.56 -5.67
CA PHE A 157 2.45 3.83 -6.16
C PHE A 157 1.97 3.75 -7.60
N VAL A 158 2.67 2.97 -8.43
CA VAL A 158 2.24 2.70 -9.80
C VAL A 158 0.98 1.83 -9.80
N GLY A 159 0.88 0.83 -8.92
CA GLY A 159 -0.29 -0.04 -8.79
C GLY A 159 -1.56 0.73 -8.44
N TRP A 160 -1.53 1.51 -7.36
CA TRP A 160 -2.64 2.41 -7.02
C TRP A 160 -2.91 3.43 -8.12
N GLY A 161 -1.87 4.01 -8.73
CA GLY A 161 -2.01 4.96 -9.82
C GLY A 161 -2.78 4.39 -11.01
N MET A 162 -2.45 3.18 -11.45
CA MET A 162 -3.16 2.49 -12.52
C MET A 162 -4.61 2.21 -12.13
N LEU A 163 -4.84 1.62 -10.95
CA LEU A 163 -6.18 1.25 -10.48
C LEU A 163 -7.11 2.46 -10.31
N LEU A 164 -6.62 3.55 -9.73
CA LEU A 164 -7.41 4.77 -9.54
C LEU A 164 -7.65 5.50 -10.87
N THR A 165 -6.68 5.50 -11.78
CA THR A 165 -6.81 6.18 -13.09
C THR A 165 -7.92 5.57 -13.93
N VAL A 166 -8.06 4.24 -13.95
CA VAL A 166 -9.13 3.58 -14.71
C VAL A 166 -10.52 3.84 -14.11
N LEU A 167 -10.64 3.87 -12.78
CA LEU A 167 -11.89 4.20 -12.08
C LEU A 167 -12.34 5.65 -12.32
N MET A 168 -11.41 6.55 -12.58
CA MET A 168 -11.70 7.98 -12.76
C MET A 168 -12.04 8.38 -14.19
N ASP A 169 -12.05 7.45 -15.15
CA ASP A 169 -12.28 7.84 -16.55
C ASP A 169 -13.71 8.31 -16.81
N ASN A 170 -13.87 9.35 -17.63
CA ASN A 170 -15.13 9.90 -18.10
C ASN A 170 -14.87 10.85 -19.28
N ASP A 171 -15.92 11.48 -19.81
CA ASP A 171 -15.81 12.41 -20.94
C ASP A 171 -14.90 13.61 -20.66
N GLN A 172 -14.79 14.04 -19.40
CA GLN A 172 -13.92 15.15 -18.99
C GLN A 172 -12.45 14.71 -18.87
N ASN A 173 -12.21 13.61 -18.15
CA ASN A 173 -10.87 13.17 -17.73
C ASN A 173 -10.12 12.50 -18.88
N ARG A 174 -10.81 11.65 -19.66
CA ARG A 174 -10.23 10.89 -20.78
C ARG A 174 -8.88 10.25 -20.40
N SER A 175 -8.85 9.51 -19.30
CA SER A 175 -7.65 9.06 -18.59
C SER A 175 -6.96 7.81 -19.17
N LYS A 176 -7.47 7.20 -20.25
CA LYS A 176 -6.87 6.00 -20.87
C LYS A 176 -5.40 6.18 -21.25
N GLY A 177 -5.00 7.35 -21.73
CA GLY A 177 -3.60 7.60 -22.09
C GLY A 177 -2.69 7.69 -20.86
N LEU A 178 -3.16 8.30 -19.76
CA LEU A 178 -2.45 8.31 -18.48
C LEU A 178 -2.25 6.87 -17.96
N PHE A 179 -3.29 6.05 -18.01
CA PHE A 179 -3.21 4.63 -17.63
C PHE A 179 -2.16 3.89 -18.47
N ASN A 180 -2.21 4.03 -19.80
CA ASN A 180 -1.25 3.38 -20.69
C ASN A 180 0.19 3.85 -20.44
N SER A 181 0.40 5.12 -20.11
CA SER A 181 1.72 5.65 -19.79
C SER A 181 2.25 5.16 -18.43
N LEU A 182 1.39 4.97 -17.42
CA LEU A 182 1.76 4.31 -16.16
C LEU A 182 2.12 2.84 -16.38
N ASP A 183 1.36 2.14 -17.21
CA ASP A 183 1.62 0.75 -17.57
C ASP A 183 2.91 0.58 -18.41
N ALA A 184 3.21 1.53 -19.29
CA ALA A 184 4.48 1.58 -20.01
C ALA A 184 5.66 1.74 -19.03
N TYR A 185 5.50 2.55 -17.98
CA TYR A 185 6.50 2.68 -16.93
C TYR A 185 6.70 1.36 -16.16
N ARG A 186 5.61 0.69 -15.77
CA ARG A 186 5.63 -0.66 -15.16
C ARG A 186 6.44 -1.64 -16.02
N LYS A 187 6.10 -1.74 -17.31
CA LYS A 187 6.74 -2.66 -18.27
C LYS A 187 8.23 -2.42 -18.46
N ALA A 188 8.67 -1.17 -18.36
CA ALA A 188 10.08 -0.84 -18.48
C ALA A 188 10.92 -1.23 -17.26
N HIS A 189 10.28 -1.57 -16.14
CA HIS A 189 10.94 -1.85 -14.86
C HIS A 189 10.51 -3.21 -14.28
N LEU A 190 10.29 -4.20 -15.14
CA LEU A 190 9.99 -5.56 -14.70
C LEU A 190 11.27 -6.29 -14.24
N ASN A 191 11.15 -7.09 -13.18
CA ASN A 191 12.15 -8.05 -12.78
C ASN A 191 12.07 -9.33 -13.64
N GLU A 192 12.97 -10.29 -13.36
CA GLU A 192 13.06 -11.55 -14.10
C GLU A 192 11.81 -12.45 -13.99
N TYR A 193 10.95 -12.22 -13.01
CA TYR A 193 9.68 -12.94 -12.80
C TYR A 193 8.48 -12.25 -13.49
N GLY A 194 8.72 -11.10 -14.13
CA GLY A 194 7.67 -10.32 -14.81
C GLY A 194 6.84 -9.42 -13.90
N PHE A 195 7.31 -9.15 -12.67
CA PHE A 195 6.71 -8.18 -11.75
C PHE A 195 7.44 -6.86 -11.79
N MET A 196 6.76 -5.77 -11.44
CA MET A 196 7.46 -4.49 -11.32
C MET A 196 8.43 -4.53 -10.13
N MET A 197 9.67 -4.07 -10.33
CA MET A 197 10.62 -3.89 -9.23
C MET A 197 10.03 -2.97 -8.16
N SER A 198 10.13 -3.37 -6.89
CA SER A 198 9.48 -2.72 -5.74
C SER A 198 9.88 -1.25 -5.59
N THR A 199 11.11 -0.93 -5.97
CA THR A 199 11.69 0.41 -5.84
C THR A 199 12.55 0.74 -7.04
N ILE A 200 12.31 1.89 -7.67
CA ILE A 200 13.18 2.44 -8.71
C ILE A 200 13.94 3.63 -8.13
N ASN A 201 15.26 3.43 -8.00
CA ASN A 201 16.23 4.46 -7.67
C ASN A 201 16.99 4.81 -8.96
N TYR A 202 16.84 6.04 -9.48
CA TYR A 202 17.46 6.48 -10.73
C TYR A 202 18.90 6.95 -10.53
N HIS A 203 19.17 7.53 -9.37
CA HIS A 203 20.43 8.16 -9.05
C HIS A 203 21.20 7.40 -7.96
N LYS A 204 20.66 6.28 -7.48
CA LYS A 204 21.29 5.41 -6.48
C LYS A 204 21.28 3.93 -6.88
N PRO A 205 22.25 3.13 -6.39
CA PRO A 205 22.26 1.70 -6.65
C PRO A 205 20.99 0.99 -6.15
N MET A 206 20.50 0.05 -6.96
CA MET A 206 19.42 -0.87 -6.58
C MET A 206 19.98 -2.22 -6.14
N ASN A 207 19.58 -2.70 -4.96
CA ASN A 207 19.95 -4.00 -4.40
C ASN A 207 18.85 -5.05 -4.71
N ALA A 208 18.98 -6.26 -4.15
CA ALA A 208 18.00 -7.33 -4.35
C ALA A 208 16.59 -6.96 -3.86
N TRP A 209 16.46 -6.29 -2.71
CA TRP A 209 15.17 -5.84 -2.18
C TRP A 209 14.46 -4.85 -3.11
N HIS A 210 15.19 -3.87 -3.64
CA HIS A 210 14.66 -2.91 -4.60
C HIS A 210 14.20 -3.59 -5.92
N ARG A 211 14.84 -4.69 -6.31
CA ARG A 211 14.61 -5.40 -7.58
C ARG A 211 13.58 -6.52 -7.48
N ASP A 212 13.20 -6.93 -6.28
CA ASP A 212 12.14 -7.90 -6.07
C ASP A 212 10.76 -7.25 -6.33
N ALA A 213 9.69 -8.04 -6.34
CA ALA A 213 8.32 -7.56 -6.39
C ALA A 213 7.90 -6.94 -5.05
N ALA A 214 6.85 -6.12 -5.06
CA ALA A 214 6.02 -5.87 -3.90
C ALA A 214 4.60 -6.35 -4.25
N THR A 215 4.12 -7.38 -3.56
CA THR A 215 2.97 -8.17 -4.02
C THR A 215 1.70 -7.34 -4.16
N GLU A 216 1.41 -6.50 -3.17
CA GLU A 216 0.29 -5.54 -3.18
C GLU A 216 0.27 -4.62 -4.42
N ALA A 217 1.45 -4.28 -4.95
CA ALA A 217 1.59 -3.41 -6.10
C ALA A 217 1.12 -4.12 -7.36
N ASP A 218 1.66 -5.32 -7.59
CA ASP A 218 1.33 -6.13 -8.75
C ASP A 218 -0.11 -6.65 -8.70
N GLU A 219 -0.68 -6.87 -7.51
CA GLU A 219 -2.12 -7.16 -7.32
C GLU A 219 -2.99 -5.98 -7.78
N ASN A 220 -2.65 -4.75 -7.40
CA ASN A 220 -3.36 -3.54 -7.85
C ASN A 220 -3.18 -3.27 -9.34
N MET A 221 -1.99 -3.53 -9.91
CA MET A 221 -1.75 -3.43 -11.37
C MET A 221 -2.58 -4.46 -12.14
N ALA A 222 -2.63 -5.70 -11.66
CA ALA A 222 -3.43 -6.76 -12.26
C ALA A 222 -4.92 -6.41 -12.25
N MET A 223 -5.41 -5.89 -11.13
CA MET A 223 -6.81 -5.44 -11.03
C MET A 223 -7.07 -4.21 -11.91
N GLY A 224 -6.15 -3.24 -11.97
CA GLY A 224 -6.25 -2.10 -12.88
C GLY A 224 -6.32 -2.49 -14.36
N LEU A 225 -5.50 -3.46 -14.78
CA LEU A 225 -5.55 -4.03 -16.15
C LEU A 225 -6.88 -4.76 -16.40
N LEU A 226 -7.40 -5.51 -15.43
CA LEU A 226 -8.70 -6.16 -15.56
C LEU A 226 -9.83 -5.13 -15.70
N LEU A 227 -9.84 -4.08 -14.87
CA LEU A 227 -10.83 -3.00 -14.99
C LEU A 227 -10.66 -2.23 -16.30
N ALA A 228 -9.44 -2.06 -16.81
CA ALA A 228 -9.19 -1.41 -18.10
C ALA A 228 -9.82 -2.17 -19.28
N HIS A 229 -9.85 -3.51 -19.21
CA HIS A 229 -10.60 -4.32 -20.18
C HIS A 229 -12.09 -3.96 -20.19
N TYR A 230 -12.73 -3.90 -19.01
CA TYR A 230 -14.15 -3.54 -18.92
C TYR A 230 -14.41 -2.06 -19.26
N GLN A 231 -13.47 -1.17 -18.95
CA GLN A 231 -13.62 0.26 -19.21
C GLN A 231 -13.50 0.63 -20.69
N TRP A 232 -12.56 -0.02 -21.41
CA TRP A 232 -12.10 0.42 -22.73
C TRP A 232 -12.01 -0.68 -23.80
N GLY A 233 -12.32 -1.94 -23.47
CA GLY A 233 -12.13 -3.10 -24.35
C GLY A 233 -10.66 -3.52 -24.50
N SER A 234 -10.42 -4.66 -25.16
CA SER A 234 -9.06 -5.20 -25.37
C SER A 234 -8.71 -5.54 -26.82
N ASP A 235 -9.51 -5.04 -27.76
CA ASP A 235 -9.30 -5.23 -29.21
C ASP A 235 -8.43 -4.12 -29.84
N GLY A 236 -8.04 -3.12 -29.04
CA GLY A 236 -7.21 -2.00 -29.48
C GLY A 236 -5.71 -2.29 -29.41
N ALA A 237 -4.92 -1.21 -29.35
CA ALA A 237 -3.45 -1.29 -29.29
C ALA A 237 -2.89 -2.02 -28.07
N VAL A 238 -3.67 -2.11 -26.98
CA VAL A 238 -3.30 -2.81 -25.74
C VAL A 238 -4.37 -3.85 -25.44
N ASN A 239 -3.96 -5.11 -25.28
CA ASN A 239 -4.84 -6.19 -24.85
C ASN A 239 -4.81 -6.31 -23.32
N TYR A 240 -5.56 -5.44 -22.63
CA TYR A 240 -5.57 -5.38 -21.17
C TYR A 240 -5.96 -6.70 -20.52
N LEU A 241 -6.91 -7.44 -21.11
CA LEU A 241 -7.36 -8.73 -20.58
C LEU A 241 -6.25 -9.79 -20.62
N ALA A 242 -5.49 -9.86 -21.71
CA ALA A 242 -4.37 -10.79 -21.84
C ALA A 242 -3.27 -10.45 -20.82
N GLU A 243 -2.95 -9.17 -20.65
CA GLU A 243 -1.96 -8.72 -19.68
C GLU A 243 -2.39 -8.96 -18.24
N ALA A 244 -3.66 -8.69 -17.90
CA ALA A 244 -4.23 -9.00 -16.60
C ALA A 244 -4.09 -10.50 -16.30
N LYS A 245 -4.51 -11.37 -17.24
CA LYS A 245 -4.38 -12.83 -17.08
C LYS A 245 -2.93 -13.27 -16.90
N GLN A 246 -2.01 -12.69 -17.65
CA GLN A 246 -0.58 -13.00 -17.54
C GLN A 246 -0.05 -12.65 -16.15
N LEU A 247 -0.34 -11.44 -15.65
CA LEU A 247 0.13 -10.98 -14.35
C LEU A 247 -0.53 -11.76 -13.20
N ILE A 248 -1.84 -12.00 -13.26
CA ILE A 248 -2.58 -12.84 -12.29
C ILE A 248 -1.95 -14.24 -12.22
N ASN A 249 -1.71 -14.88 -13.37
CA ASN A 249 -1.05 -16.20 -13.39
C ASN A 249 0.39 -16.15 -12.88
N ALA A 250 1.12 -15.03 -13.03
CA ALA A 250 2.43 -14.86 -12.42
C ALA A 250 2.34 -14.73 -10.90
N LEU A 251 1.43 -13.89 -10.39
CA LEU A 251 1.15 -13.71 -8.95
C LEU A 251 0.89 -15.07 -8.28
N SER A 252 -0.04 -15.86 -8.82
CA SER A 252 -0.35 -17.20 -8.30
C SER A 252 0.88 -18.12 -8.28
N ARG A 253 1.73 -18.09 -9.32
CA ARG A 253 2.89 -18.98 -9.42
C ARG A 253 4.04 -18.60 -8.49
N HIS A 254 4.29 -17.31 -8.28
CA HIS A 254 5.52 -16.84 -7.64
C HIS A 254 5.32 -16.23 -6.25
N LEU A 255 4.13 -15.67 -5.98
CA LEU A 255 3.83 -14.91 -4.76
C LEU A 255 2.87 -15.63 -3.81
N VAL A 256 2.41 -16.84 -4.15
CA VAL A 256 1.64 -17.69 -3.23
C VAL A 256 2.45 -18.91 -2.82
N GLU A 257 2.78 -19.01 -1.54
CA GLU A 257 3.45 -20.17 -0.98
C GLU A 257 2.51 -21.37 -0.91
N ARG A 258 2.93 -22.53 -1.44
CA ARG A 258 2.17 -23.79 -1.34
C ARG A 258 2.98 -24.81 -0.53
N PRO A 259 2.31 -25.68 0.26
CA PRO A 259 0.87 -25.91 0.32
C PRO A 259 0.11 -25.04 1.34
N ALA A 260 0.77 -24.10 2.02
CA ALA A 260 0.13 -23.28 3.06
C ALA A 260 -0.87 -22.24 2.52
N TYR A 261 -0.76 -21.87 1.24
CA TYR A 261 -1.50 -20.80 0.58
C TYR A 261 -1.36 -19.47 1.33
N ALA A 262 -0.13 -19.16 1.77
CA ALA A 262 0.24 -17.88 2.36
C ALA A 262 0.67 -16.89 1.26
N LEU A 263 0.22 -15.63 1.35
CA LEU A 263 0.67 -14.57 0.46
C LEU A 263 2.07 -14.15 0.86
N LYS A 264 3.02 -14.33 -0.07
CA LYS A 264 4.37 -13.81 0.10
C LYS A 264 4.33 -12.31 -0.20
N PRO A 265 5.09 -11.49 0.52
CA PRO A 265 5.21 -10.06 0.24
C PRO A 265 6.05 -9.78 -1.01
N ALA A 266 6.96 -10.67 -1.37
CA ALA A 266 7.81 -10.57 -2.56
C ALA A 266 8.19 -11.96 -3.09
N VAL A 267 8.93 -12.06 -4.19
CA VAL A 267 9.28 -13.35 -4.79
C VAL A 267 10.34 -14.08 -3.97
N THR A 268 11.30 -13.38 -3.37
CA THR A 268 12.47 -14.01 -2.76
C THR A 268 12.32 -14.32 -1.27
N TRP A 269 11.28 -13.84 -0.60
CA TRP A 269 11.12 -13.98 0.85
C TRP A 269 9.65 -13.97 1.31
N GLY A 270 9.44 -14.21 2.61
CA GLY A 270 8.15 -14.25 3.30
C GLY A 270 7.42 -15.58 3.15
N GLY A 271 6.09 -15.57 3.04
CA GLY A 271 5.27 -16.78 3.04
C GLY A 271 4.84 -17.14 4.46
N SER A 272 4.75 -18.43 4.81
CA SER A 272 4.21 -18.83 6.12
C SER A 272 4.91 -18.18 7.32
N GLU A 273 6.20 -17.85 7.19
CA GLU A 273 6.98 -17.22 8.27
C GLU A 273 6.83 -15.69 8.33
N ALA A 274 6.36 -15.03 7.27
CA ALA A 274 6.13 -13.58 7.26
C ALA A 274 5.16 -13.20 6.14
N VAL A 275 3.98 -12.75 6.55
CA VAL A 275 2.93 -12.16 5.72
C VAL A 275 2.58 -10.78 6.28
N ASP A 276 2.09 -9.92 5.40
CA ASP A 276 1.49 -8.65 5.77
C ASP A 276 -0.04 -8.75 5.55
N PRO A 277 -0.87 -8.66 6.61
CA PRO A 277 -2.33 -8.66 6.46
C PRO A 277 -2.86 -7.60 5.50
N ALA A 278 -2.20 -6.44 5.41
CA ALA A 278 -2.54 -5.36 4.50
C ALA A 278 -2.22 -5.69 3.05
N TYR A 279 -1.38 -6.69 2.74
CA TYR A 279 -1.09 -7.07 1.36
C TYR A 279 -2.21 -7.91 0.77
N TYR A 280 -2.95 -8.69 1.58
CA TYR A 280 -4.04 -9.52 1.07
C TYR A 280 -5.15 -8.68 0.42
N ASP A 281 -5.38 -8.88 -0.86
CA ASP A 281 -6.48 -8.32 -1.64
C ASP A 281 -7.57 -9.36 -1.93
N SER A 282 -8.13 -9.96 -0.86
CA SER A 282 -9.27 -10.91 -0.93
C SER A 282 -10.45 -10.42 -1.76
N ILE A 283 -10.56 -9.10 -1.93
CA ILE A 283 -11.56 -8.46 -2.78
C ILE A 283 -11.44 -8.99 -4.23
N TYR A 284 -10.23 -9.21 -4.73
CA TYR A 284 -9.96 -9.54 -6.13
C TYR A 284 -10.00 -11.06 -6.39
N TYR A 285 -9.68 -11.88 -5.39
CA TYR A 285 -9.47 -13.32 -5.56
C TYR A 285 -10.68 -14.08 -6.15
N PRO A 286 -11.94 -13.80 -5.77
CA PRO A 286 -13.10 -14.41 -6.43
C PRO A 286 -13.19 -14.08 -7.93
N LEU A 287 -12.81 -12.86 -8.32
CA LEU A 287 -12.80 -12.44 -9.72
C LEU A 287 -11.71 -13.17 -10.50
N TRP A 288 -10.52 -13.29 -9.91
CA TRP A 288 -9.39 -13.98 -10.52
C TRP A 288 -9.62 -15.49 -10.64
N TYR A 289 -10.28 -16.11 -9.66
CA TYR A 289 -10.75 -17.49 -9.78
C TYR A 289 -11.69 -17.66 -10.98
N ASN A 290 -12.71 -16.81 -11.11
CA ASN A 290 -13.65 -16.87 -12.24
C ASN A 290 -12.95 -16.63 -13.59
N LEU A 291 -11.92 -15.78 -13.61
CA LEU A 291 -11.18 -15.44 -14.83
C LEU A 291 -10.21 -16.54 -15.29
N THR A 292 -9.60 -17.26 -14.35
CA THR A 292 -8.47 -18.18 -14.60
C THR A 292 -8.77 -19.65 -14.36
N GLY A 293 -9.76 -19.96 -13.52
CA GLY A 293 -10.03 -21.31 -13.02
C GLY A 293 -9.02 -21.81 -11.97
N ASP A 294 -8.06 -20.97 -11.54
CA ASP A 294 -7.03 -21.37 -10.57
C ASP A 294 -7.55 -21.33 -9.13
N SER A 295 -7.74 -22.51 -8.54
CA SER A 295 -8.20 -22.69 -7.15
C SER A 295 -7.31 -22.05 -6.08
N THR A 296 -6.08 -21.63 -6.43
CA THR A 296 -5.17 -20.91 -5.53
C THR A 296 -5.85 -19.68 -4.93
N TRP A 297 -6.64 -18.95 -5.73
CA TRP A 297 -7.32 -17.74 -5.29
C TRP A 297 -8.35 -17.99 -4.20
N THR A 298 -9.13 -19.07 -4.32
CA THR A 298 -10.08 -19.47 -3.28
C THR A 298 -9.37 -19.86 -1.99
N LYS A 299 -8.26 -20.60 -2.07
CA LYS A 299 -7.50 -21.04 -0.90
C LYS A 299 -6.78 -19.88 -0.21
N LEU A 300 -6.32 -18.90 -0.98
CA LEU A 300 -5.71 -17.68 -0.45
C LEU A 300 -6.75 -16.80 0.28
N ASP A 301 -7.96 -16.67 -0.30
CA ASP A 301 -9.09 -16.01 0.38
C ASP A 301 -9.45 -16.72 1.69
N GLU A 302 -9.54 -18.06 1.69
CA GLU A 302 -9.75 -18.86 2.90
C GLU A 302 -8.68 -18.65 3.97
N ASN A 303 -7.40 -18.58 3.56
CA ASN A 303 -6.28 -18.29 4.45
C ASN A 303 -6.44 -16.92 5.11
N TYR A 304 -6.71 -15.87 4.32
CA TYR A 304 -6.89 -14.51 4.85
C TYR A 304 -8.10 -14.38 5.77
N ARG A 305 -9.23 -15.03 5.43
CA ARG A 305 -10.41 -15.08 6.31
C ARG A 305 -10.07 -15.71 7.67
N THR A 306 -9.29 -16.78 7.67
CA THR A 306 -8.83 -17.45 8.89
C THR A 306 -7.93 -16.53 9.72
N LEU A 307 -7.01 -15.82 9.07
CA LEU A 307 -6.10 -14.87 9.69
C LEU A 307 -6.86 -13.69 10.34
N VAL A 308 -7.81 -13.08 9.63
CA VAL A 308 -8.65 -12.00 10.18
C VAL A 308 -9.47 -12.50 11.36
N ALA A 309 -10.10 -13.68 11.25
CA ALA A 309 -10.85 -14.27 12.36
C ALA A 309 -9.98 -14.53 13.59
N TYR A 310 -8.73 -14.97 13.40
CA TYR A 310 -7.76 -15.15 14.49
C TYR A 310 -7.54 -13.84 15.27
N PHE A 311 -7.26 -12.73 14.57
CA PHE A 311 -7.01 -11.45 15.25
C PHE A 311 -8.24 -10.91 15.98
N VAL A 312 -9.41 -10.98 15.35
CA VAL A 312 -10.68 -10.58 15.98
C VAL A 312 -10.95 -11.39 17.25
N ASN A 313 -10.82 -12.72 17.18
CA ASN A 313 -11.09 -13.60 18.32
C ASN A 313 -10.06 -13.47 19.45
N ARG A 314 -8.80 -13.22 19.10
CA ARG A 314 -7.71 -13.16 20.08
C ARG A 314 -7.66 -11.82 20.82
N TYR A 315 -7.87 -10.71 20.12
CA TYR A 315 -7.63 -9.37 20.67
C TYR A 315 -8.92 -8.56 20.91
N GLY A 316 -10.02 -8.86 20.20
CA GLY A 316 -11.30 -8.18 20.38
C GLY A 316 -11.32 -6.69 19.99
N THR A 317 -10.26 -6.19 19.36
CA THR A 317 -10.13 -4.80 18.90
C THR A 317 -10.40 -4.66 17.40
N GLY A 318 -10.29 -5.74 16.63
CA GLY A 318 -10.27 -5.67 15.16
C GLY A 318 -8.96 -5.11 14.58
N LEU A 319 -7.97 -4.81 15.43
CA LEU A 319 -6.62 -4.44 14.99
C LEU A 319 -5.88 -5.67 14.47
N VAL A 320 -5.17 -5.51 13.36
CA VAL A 320 -4.25 -6.51 12.80
C VAL A 320 -2.83 -5.95 12.77
N PRO A 321 -1.77 -6.78 12.81
CA PRO A 321 -0.40 -6.30 12.79
C PRO A 321 0.04 -5.86 11.39
N GLU A 322 1.12 -5.09 11.32
CA GLU A 322 1.88 -4.89 10.06
C GLU A 322 2.36 -6.25 9.53
N TRP A 323 3.00 -7.06 10.38
CA TRP A 323 3.58 -8.33 9.97
C TRP A 323 3.31 -9.44 10.98
N CYS A 324 3.03 -10.63 10.47
CA CYS A 324 2.81 -11.84 11.26
C CYS A 324 3.20 -13.08 10.47
N LYS A 325 3.17 -14.24 11.10
CA LYS A 325 3.15 -15.52 10.39
C LYS A 325 1.78 -15.76 9.78
N ALA A 326 1.68 -16.66 8.82
CA ALA A 326 0.40 -16.99 8.18
C ALA A 326 -0.64 -17.61 9.13
N ASP A 327 -0.23 -18.10 10.31
CA ASP A 327 -1.12 -18.55 11.38
C ASP A 327 -1.54 -17.44 12.35
N GLY A 328 -1.10 -16.20 12.08
CA GLY A 328 -1.37 -15.01 12.89
C GLY A 328 -0.42 -14.81 14.06
N THR A 329 0.50 -15.72 14.34
CA THR A 329 1.49 -15.53 15.42
C THR A 329 2.56 -14.50 15.03
N GLU A 330 3.30 -14.01 16.03
CA GLU A 330 4.36 -13.03 15.82
C GLU A 330 5.45 -13.56 14.86
N SER A 331 5.75 -12.79 13.82
CA SER A 331 6.92 -13.01 12.97
C SER A 331 8.06 -12.11 13.44
N ARG A 332 9.25 -12.68 13.61
CA ARG A 332 10.48 -11.91 13.96
C ARG A 332 11.28 -11.46 12.74
N GLY A 333 10.67 -11.42 11.56
CA GLY A 333 11.36 -11.09 10.31
C GLY A 333 10.48 -10.55 9.18
N GLY A 334 9.21 -10.24 9.44
CA GLY A 334 8.35 -9.53 8.49
C GLY A 334 8.48 -8.03 8.68
N GLY A 335 8.74 -7.31 7.59
CA GLY A 335 8.74 -5.84 7.57
C GLY A 335 10.05 -5.22 8.03
N ASN A 336 10.95 -5.06 7.06
CA ASN A 336 12.32 -4.52 7.15
C ASN A 336 13.36 -5.58 7.48
N ALA A 337 14.54 -5.42 6.89
CA ALA A 337 15.73 -6.24 7.17
C ALA A 337 16.27 -6.12 8.62
N LEU A 338 15.41 -5.95 9.63
CA LEU A 338 15.72 -5.44 10.97
C LEU A 338 14.93 -6.26 12.00
N GLY A 339 15.60 -6.87 12.99
CA GLY A 339 14.95 -7.52 14.14
C GLY A 339 14.24 -6.55 15.08
N ALA A 340 13.36 -5.70 14.55
CA ALA A 340 12.52 -4.75 15.25
C ALA A 340 11.08 -5.28 15.32
N ASP A 341 10.38 -4.88 16.38
CA ASP A 341 8.98 -5.21 16.64
C ASP A 341 8.07 -4.70 15.52
N SER A 342 7.42 -5.62 14.77
CA SER A 342 6.45 -5.36 13.69
C SER A 342 5.08 -6.00 13.94
N TYR A 343 4.87 -6.57 15.13
CA TYR A 343 3.64 -7.25 15.52
C TYR A 343 2.70 -6.29 16.28
N PHE A 344 2.41 -5.17 15.63
CA PHE A 344 1.56 -4.09 16.12
C PHE A 344 0.80 -3.49 14.93
N TYR A 345 -0.31 -2.79 15.18
CA TYR A 345 -1.06 -2.10 14.12
C TYR A 345 -0.34 -0.79 13.76
N GLY A 346 0.14 -0.67 12.52
CA GLY A 346 0.93 0.45 12.01
C GLY A 346 0.54 0.87 10.60
N TRP A 347 1.45 1.51 9.86
CA TRP A 347 1.23 2.17 8.57
C TRP A 347 0.54 1.31 7.52
N ASP A 348 1.01 0.09 7.28
CA ASP A 348 0.44 -0.84 6.31
C ASP A 348 -0.92 -1.34 6.81
N ALA A 349 -1.00 -1.72 8.09
CA ALA A 349 -2.23 -2.22 8.72
C ALA A 349 -3.42 -1.23 8.64
N HIS A 350 -3.20 0.07 8.49
CA HIS A 350 -4.29 1.04 8.27
C HIS A 350 -5.09 0.78 6.99
N GLN A 351 -4.49 0.15 5.99
CA GLN A 351 -5.15 -0.12 4.72
C GLN A 351 -6.22 -1.23 4.86
N VAL A 352 -6.11 -2.08 5.89
CA VAL A 352 -6.96 -3.27 6.05
C VAL A 352 -8.44 -2.91 6.22
N SER A 353 -8.77 -1.86 6.99
CA SER A 353 -10.17 -1.42 7.13
C SER A 353 -10.76 -0.88 5.84
N THR A 354 -9.94 -0.24 5.00
CA THR A 354 -10.34 0.17 3.65
C THR A 354 -10.66 -1.05 2.81
N LYS A 355 -9.82 -2.09 2.86
CA LYS A 355 -10.03 -3.33 2.12
C LYS A 355 -11.31 -4.04 2.57
N TRP A 356 -11.57 -4.15 3.88
CA TRP A 356 -12.83 -4.71 4.39
C TRP A 356 -14.05 -3.90 3.95
N ALA A 357 -13.94 -2.58 3.91
CA ALA A 357 -15.02 -1.72 3.44
C ALA A 357 -15.32 -1.92 1.95
N ILE A 358 -14.30 -2.02 1.10
CA ILE A 358 -14.47 -2.35 -0.33
C ILE A 358 -15.08 -3.75 -0.47
N HIS A 359 -14.56 -4.73 0.26
CA HIS A 359 -15.05 -6.11 0.24
C HIS A 359 -16.54 -6.18 0.61
N TYR A 360 -16.94 -5.46 1.66
CA TYR A 360 -18.32 -5.33 2.06
C TYR A 360 -19.16 -4.62 0.99
N ALA A 361 -18.67 -3.50 0.45
CA ALA A 361 -19.38 -2.72 -0.56
C ALA A 361 -19.68 -3.54 -1.82
N TRP A 362 -18.77 -4.42 -2.23
CA TRP A 362 -18.90 -5.25 -3.44
C TRP A 362 -19.75 -6.50 -3.23
N TYR A 363 -19.61 -7.16 -2.09
CA TYR A 363 -20.15 -8.51 -1.90
C TYR A 363 -21.24 -8.63 -0.83
N GLY A 364 -21.32 -7.65 0.08
CA GLY A 364 -22.28 -7.62 1.18
C GLY A 364 -22.01 -8.67 2.27
N ARG A 365 -22.66 -8.49 3.43
CA ARG A 365 -22.44 -9.33 4.63
C ARG A 365 -22.60 -10.83 4.36
N THR A 366 -23.59 -11.21 3.55
CA THR A 366 -23.96 -12.62 3.35
C THR A 366 -22.85 -13.44 2.69
N LYS A 367 -22.10 -12.83 1.76
CA LYS A 367 -20.95 -13.48 1.13
C LYS A 367 -19.68 -13.36 1.96
N THR A 368 -19.61 -12.36 2.83
CA THR A 368 -18.34 -11.92 3.45
C THR A 368 -18.49 -11.58 4.95
N PRO A 369 -19.07 -12.48 5.76
CA PRO A 369 -19.42 -12.16 7.14
C PRO A 369 -18.18 -11.83 7.98
N VAL A 370 -17.09 -12.58 7.83
CA VAL A 370 -15.85 -12.38 8.62
C VAL A 370 -15.27 -10.97 8.47
N PHE A 371 -15.23 -10.41 7.25
CA PHE A 371 -14.70 -9.06 7.04
C PHE A 371 -15.68 -7.99 7.52
N ALA A 372 -16.99 -8.23 7.41
CA ALA A 372 -18.00 -7.32 7.94
C ALA A 372 -17.96 -7.27 9.47
N ASP A 373 -17.83 -8.43 10.11
CA ASP A 373 -17.75 -8.55 11.57
C ASP A 373 -16.43 -7.99 12.12
N ALA A 374 -15.33 -8.17 11.38
CA ALA A 374 -14.04 -7.54 11.68
C ALA A 374 -14.12 -6.01 11.58
N ALA A 375 -14.75 -5.49 10.53
CA ALA A 375 -14.99 -4.06 10.36
C ALA A 375 -15.86 -3.48 11.49
N ASP A 376 -16.92 -4.19 11.91
CA ASP A 376 -17.75 -3.78 13.05
C ASP A 376 -16.98 -3.77 14.36
N THR A 377 -16.18 -4.80 14.62
CA THR A 377 -15.33 -4.90 15.80
C THR A 377 -14.34 -3.74 15.84
N PHE A 378 -13.71 -3.45 14.69
CA PHE A 378 -12.77 -2.35 14.56
C PHE A 378 -13.44 -0.98 14.71
N ALA A 379 -14.60 -0.76 14.10
CA ALA A 379 -15.38 0.47 14.26
C ALA A 379 -15.76 0.73 15.73
N ALA A 380 -16.16 -0.32 16.46
CA ALA A 380 -16.46 -0.22 17.89
C ALA A 380 -15.22 0.14 18.72
N TRP A 381 -14.06 -0.40 18.37
CA TRP A 381 -12.78 -0.01 18.97
C TRP A 381 -12.43 1.45 18.65
N VAL A 382 -12.51 1.88 17.39
CA VAL A 382 -12.22 3.26 16.96
C VAL A 382 -13.07 4.26 17.74
N LYS A 383 -14.39 4.02 17.85
CA LYS A 383 -15.30 4.91 18.60
C LYS A 383 -14.92 5.01 20.08
N ARG A 384 -14.55 3.89 20.70
CA ARG A 384 -14.12 3.84 22.11
C ARG A 384 -12.80 4.59 22.32
N GLU A 385 -11.82 4.38 21.44
CA GLU A 385 -10.50 4.98 21.57
C GLU A 385 -10.52 6.49 21.29
N ALA A 386 -11.28 6.90 20.25
CA ALA A 386 -11.46 8.30 19.90
C ALA A 386 -12.19 9.10 20.99
N LYS A 387 -13.05 8.48 21.81
CA LYS A 387 -13.83 9.17 22.86
C LYS A 387 -14.57 10.41 22.34
N GLY A 388 -15.11 10.32 21.11
CA GLY A 388 -15.80 11.41 20.43
C GLY A 388 -14.89 12.43 19.71
N ASP A 389 -13.56 12.26 19.75
CA ASP A 389 -12.60 13.10 19.05
C ASP A 389 -11.60 12.24 18.26
N LEU A 390 -11.82 12.13 16.96
CA LEU A 390 -10.98 11.32 16.07
C LEU A 390 -9.53 11.83 15.98
N THR A 391 -9.24 13.07 16.37
CA THR A 391 -7.87 13.60 16.34
C THR A 391 -6.95 13.00 17.42
N ARG A 392 -7.54 12.30 18.40
CA ARG A 392 -6.84 11.56 19.45
C ARG A 392 -6.25 10.24 18.96
N LEU A 393 -6.72 9.74 17.81
CA LEU A 393 -6.18 8.53 17.22
C LEU A 393 -4.73 8.77 16.78
N THR A 394 -3.88 7.77 17.00
CA THR A 394 -2.45 7.82 16.70
C THR A 394 -2.10 6.89 15.55
N ASN A 395 -0.87 6.99 15.04
CA ASN A 395 -0.40 6.18 13.92
C ASN A 395 -0.05 4.73 14.29
N ALA A 396 -0.08 4.33 15.57
CA ALA A 396 0.27 2.96 15.94
C ALA A 396 -0.33 2.50 17.29
N TYR A 397 -0.68 1.21 17.38
CA TYR A 397 -1.26 0.58 18.56
C TYR A 397 -0.74 -0.85 18.74
N THR A 398 -0.62 -1.33 19.98
CA THR A 398 -0.62 -2.79 20.21
C THR A 398 -1.93 -3.39 19.72
N LEU A 399 -1.95 -4.70 19.45
CA LEU A 399 -3.17 -5.38 19.02
C LEU A 399 -4.26 -5.37 20.11
N ASP A 400 -3.88 -5.27 21.39
CA ASP A 400 -4.80 -5.03 22.52
C ASP A 400 -5.31 -3.58 22.62
N GLY A 401 -4.90 -2.70 21.70
CA GLY A 401 -5.39 -1.32 21.60
C GLY A 401 -4.65 -0.31 22.46
N ILE A 402 -3.45 -0.62 22.96
CA ILE A 402 -2.64 0.34 23.72
C ILE A 402 -1.92 1.27 22.73
N PRO A 403 -2.07 2.60 22.84
CA PRO A 403 -1.37 3.55 21.98
C PRO A 403 0.15 3.37 22.05
N ARG A 404 0.80 3.33 20.88
CA ARG A 404 2.27 3.31 20.73
C ARG A 404 2.78 4.35 19.75
N GLY A 405 1.88 4.96 18.96
CA GLY A 405 2.20 5.98 17.98
C GLY A 405 2.68 7.28 18.62
N THR A 406 3.56 7.97 17.91
CA THR A 406 4.06 9.30 18.25
C THR A 406 3.41 10.40 17.41
N TYR A 407 2.70 10.03 16.35
CA TYR A 407 1.99 10.95 15.46
C TYR A 407 0.48 10.81 15.70
N SER A 408 -0.19 11.96 15.80
CA SER A 408 -1.65 12.09 15.87
C SER A 408 -2.09 13.15 14.88
N ARG A 409 -3.41 13.41 14.79
CA ARG A 409 -3.98 14.37 13.84
C ARG A 409 -3.66 14.03 12.37
N LEU A 410 -3.80 12.76 12.00
CA LEU A 410 -3.50 12.24 10.67
C LEU A 410 -4.80 11.96 9.89
N PRO A 411 -5.29 12.88 9.04
CA PRO A 411 -6.62 12.73 8.46
C PRO A 411 -6.72 11.60 7.43
N GLY A 412 -5.62 11.25 6.75
CA GLY A 412 -5.58 10.09 5.85
C GLY A 412 -5.80 8.77 6.60
N MET A 413 -5.01 8.54 7.66
CA MET A 413 -5.14 7.34 8.49
C MET A 413 -6.50 7.21 9.15
N VAL A 414 -6.99 8.30 9.74
CA VAL A 414 -8.31 8.30 10.38
C VAL A 414 -9.43 8.14 9.35
N GLY A 415 -9.25 8.67 8.13
CA GLY A 415 -10.12 8.42 6.99
C GLY A 415 -10.26 6.92 6.70
N MET A 416 -9.14 6.18 6.64
CA MET A 416 -9.14 4.72 6.47
C MET A 416 -9.81 4.01 7.65
N MET A 417 -9.50 4.41 8.89
CA MET A 417 -10.13 3.82 10.08
C MET A 417 -11.65 3.97 10.07
N GLY A 418 -12.15 5.14 9.65
CA GLY A 418 -13.58 5.41 9.58
C GLY A 418 -14.35 4.56 8.56
N LEU A 419 -13.67 4.03 7.53
CA LEU A 419 -14.27 3.13 6.53
C LEU A 419 -14.75 1.81 7.16
N SER A 420 -14.19 1.42 8.32
CA SER A 420 -14.71 0.29 9.10
C SER A 420 -16.19 0.43 9.46
N GLY A 421 -16.69 1.67 9.58
CA GLY A 421 -18.10 1.95 9.88
C GLY A 421 -19.07 1.64 8.74
N ILE A 422 -18.61 1.39 7.51
CA ILE A 422 -19.48 1.20 6.35
C ILE A 422 -20.38 -0.05 6.48
N ALA A 423 -19.92 -1.07 7.22
CA ALA A 423 -20.61 -2.36 7.31
C ALA A 423 -21.90 -2.35 8.15
N SER A 424 -22.13 -1.32 8.98
CA SER A 424 -23.23 -1.30 9.95
C SER A 424 -23.91 0.06 10.12
N PRO A 425 -25.26 0.14 10.10
CA PRO A 425 -26.02 1.39 10.23
C PRO A 425 -25.72 2.22 11.49
N GLN A 426 -25.29 1.58 12.58
CA GLN A 426 -25.02 2.22 13.87
C GLN A 426 -23.74 3.08 13.86
N ASN A 427 -22.96 3.03 12.78
CA ASN A 427 -21.68 3.72 12.63
C ASN A 427 -21.76 4.94 11.69
N GLN A 428 -22.97 5.44 11.39
CA GLN A 428 -23.15 6.60 10.50
C GLN A 428 -22.43 7.86 11.00
N ASP A 429 -22.36 8.04 12.32
CA ASP A 429 -21.60 9.11 12.97
C ASP A 429 -20.10 9.02 12.65
N LEU A 430 -19.50 7.83 12.85
CA LEU A 430 -18.10 7.57 12.53
C LEU A 430 -17.81 7.82 11.04
N VAL A 431 -18.64 7.29 10.14
CA VAL A 431 -18.50 7.48 8.69
C VAL A 431 -18.54 8.96 8.32
N ASN A 432 -19.47 9.72 8.90
CA ASN A 432 -19.60 11.15 8.63
C ASN A 432 -18.41 11.96 9.14
N ASP A 433 -17.95 11.69 10.36
CA ASP A 433 -16.87 12.46 11.00
C ASP A 433 -15.51 12.13 10.38
N ALA A 434 -15.25 10.86 10.08
CA ALA A 434 -14.04 10.45 9.38
C ALA A 434 -13.98 11.02 7.96
N TYR A 435 -15.10 11.05 7.23
CA TYR A 435 -15.14 11.66 5.90
C TYR A 435 -14.85 13.16 5.96
N ARG A 436 -15.46 13.91 6.89
CA ARG A 436 -15.15 15.34 7.10
C ARG A 436 -13.68 15.54 7.42
N TYR A 437 -13.12 14.68 8.27
CA TYR A 437 -11.74 14.81 8.68
C TYR A 437 -10.79 14.53 7.51
N LEU A 438 -11.03 13.47 6.73
CA LEU A 438 -10.28 13.16 5.51
C LEU A 438 -10.23 14.34 4.53
N LEU A 439 -11.30 15.12 4.40
CA LEU A 439 -11.31 16.29 3.53
C LEU A 439 -10.29 17.37 3.96
N THR A 440 -9.91 17.41 5.23
CA THR A 440 -8.90 18.36 5.75
C THR A 440 -7.47 18.02 5.33
N LEU A 441 -7.21 16.81 4.82
CA LEU A 441 -5.90 16.40 4.33
C LEU A 441 -5.50 17.24 3.11
N ASP A 442 -4.43 18.00 3.23
CA ASP A 442 -3.79 18.67 2.09
C ASP A 442 -2.88 17.68 1.36
N ALA A 443 -3.38 17.15 0.24
CA ALA A 443 -2.71 16.14 -0.57
C ALA A 443 -1.60 16.73 -1.47
N THR A 444 -1.31 18.03 -1.38
CA THR A 444 -0.30 18.72 -2.21
C THR A 444 1.04 18.92 -1.50
N GLN A 445 1.09 18.66 -0.19
CA GLN A 445 2.32 18.83 0.61
C GLN A 445 3.38 17.80 0.25
N SER A 446 4.66 18.13 0.45
CA SER A 446 5.78 17.21 0.23
C SER A 446 5.55 15.85 0.89
N TYR A 447 6.01 14.76 0.25
CA TYR A 447 5.83 13.36 0.68
C TYR A 447 4.39 12.86 0.80
N SER A 448 3.42 13.65 0.36
CA SER A 448 2.01 13.28 0.47
C SER A 448 1.53 12.44 -0.69
N TRP A 449 2.39 11.83 -1.51
CA TRP A 449 1.95 10.93 -2.58
C TRP A 449 1.06 9.81 -2.03
N GLY A 450 1.57 9.07 -1.04
CA GLY A 450 0.83 7.96 -0.41
C GLY A 450 -0.49 8.45 0.17
N SER A 451 -0.44 9.59 0.87
CA SER A 451 -1.61 10.27 1.41
C SER A 451 -2.59 10.75 0.34
N ALA A 452 -2.13 11.19 -0.83
CA ALA A 452 -2.95 11.69 -1.92
C ALA A 452 -3.68 10.55 -2.62
N SER A 453 -2.98 9.44 -2.89
CA SER A 453 -3.55 8.22 -3.44
C SER A 453 -4.54 7.59 -2.47
N ALA A 454 -4.18 7.49 -1.18
CA ALA A 454 -5.08 7.08 -0.10
C ALA A 454 -6.33 7.97 -0.05
N LYS A 455 -6.17 9.30 -0.08
CA LYS A 455 -7.30 10.23 -0.08
C LYS A 455 -8.24 9.98 -1.24
N LEU A 456 -7.71 9.87 -2.47
CA LEU A 456 -8.53 9.59 -3.64
C LEU A 456 -9.25 8.25 -3.52
N ARG A 457 -8.52 7.18 -3.19
CA ARG A 457 -9.07 5.84 -2.97
C ARG A 457 -10.21 5.88 -1.95
N ASP A 458 -9.97 6.43 -0.77
CA ASP A 458 -10.93 6.41 0.32
C ASP A 458 -12.16 7.28 -0.01
N LEU A 459 -11.98 8.42 -0.69
CA LEU A 459 -13.10 9.21 -1.22
C LEU A 459 -13.94 8.42 -2.23
N LEU A 460 -13.32 7.60 -3.09
CA LEU A 460 -14.05 6.71 -3.99
C LEU A 460 -14.82 5.64 -3.22
N VAL A 461 -14.26 5.07 -2.15
CA VAL A 461 -14.96 4.09 -1.30
C VAL A 461 -16.16 4.75 -0.61
N TYR A 462 -15.95 5.85 0.12
CA TYR A 462 -17.01 6.57 0.84
C TYR A 462 -18.15 7.03 -0.08
N SER A 463 -17.81 7.50 -1.29
CA SER A 463 -18.79 7.99 -2.26
C SER A 463 -19.49 6.86 -3.02
N GLY A 464 -19.04 5.61 -2.91
CA GLY A 464 -19.55 4.48 -3.67
C GLY A 464 -19.11 4.46 -5.13
N ASN A 465 -18.00 5.13 -5.47
CA ASN A 465 -17.39 5.14 -6.80
C ASN A 465 -16.19 4.18 -6.95
N PHE A 466 -15.75 3.51 -5.88
CA PHE A 466 -14.80 2.39 -5.99
C PHE A 466 -15.57 1.11 -6.32
N VAL A 467 -15.76 0.84 -7.61
CA VAL A 467 -16.76 -0.13 -8.08
C VAL A 467 -16.15 -1.35 -8.76
N ASN A 468 -16.86 -2.47 -8.67
CA ASN A 468 -16.54 -3.66 -9.43
C ASN A 468 -17.16 -3.61 -10.84
N PHE A 469 -16.39 -3.25 -11.87
CA PHE A 469 -16.93 -3.24 -13.24
C PHE A 469 -17.37 -4.62 -13.73
N THR A 470 -16.81 -5.71 -13.19
CA THR A 470 -17.14 -7.08 -13.64
C THR A 470 -18.58 -7.49 -13.34
N ASP A 471 -19.26 -6.77 -12.43
CA ASP A 471 -20.65 -7.00 -12.07
C ASP A 471 -21.63 -6.09 -12.82
N LEU A 472 -21.14 -5.08 -13.56
CA LEU A 472 -21.98 -4.12 -14.29
C LEU A 472 -22.30 -4.57 -15.71
N ASP A 473 -21.48 -5.45 -16.28
CA ASP A 473 -21.66 -6.00 -17.63
C ASP A 473 -22.44 -7.34 -17.63
N ARG A 474 -23.19 -7.64 -16.56
CA ARG A 474 -24.00 -8.86 -16.39
C ARG A 474 -25.48 -8.66 -16.59
#